data_AF-A0A6N3HJ89-F1
#
_entry.id   AF-A0A6N3HJ89-F1
#
_cell.length_a   1.000
_cell.length_b   1.000
_cell.length_c   1.000
_cell.angle_alpha   90.00
_cell.angle_beta   90.00
_cell.angle_gamma   90.00
#
_symmetry.space_group_name_H-M   'P 1'
#
loop_
_entity.id
_entity.type
_entity.pdbx_description
1 polymer ?
#
loop_
_entity_poly.entity_id
_entity_poly.type
_entity_poly.pdbx_seq_one_letter_code
_entity_poly.pdbx_strand_id
1 'polypeptide(L)'
;MSPQERLIYDRHLDAIMIQNDVIDTAKLEGRIEGKAEGIAEGKAEGLAEGMRQVASRMKDTGVDVATIVKCTGLSEEIVLSL
;
A
#
# COMPACT_ATOMS: atom_id res chain seq x y z
N MET A 1 20.60 -39.44 -29.30
CA MET A 1 19.90 -38.17 -29.55
C MET A 1 20.57 -37.49 -30.73
N SER A 2 19.80 -37.14 -31.75
CA SER A 2 20.31 -36.41 -32.91
C SER A 2 20.65 -34.96 -32.52
N PRO A 3 21.53 -34.27 -33.26
CA PRO A 3 21.81 -32.86 -33.02
C PRO A 3 20.55 -31.97 -33.05
N GLN A 4 19.57 -32.31 -33.88
CA GLN A 4 18.30 -31.59 -33.98
C GLN A 4 17.40 -31.81 -32.76
N GLU A 5 17.31 -33.06 -32.29
CA GLU A 5 16.57 -33.40 -31.05
C GLU A 5 17.18 -32.69 -29.83
N ARG A 6 18.53 -32.59 -29.77
CA ARG A 6 19.22 -31.84 -28.73
C ARG A 6 18.84 -30.36 -28.73
N LEU A 7 18.89 -29.74 -29.90
CA LEU A 7 18.55 -28.33 -30.04
C LEU A 7 17.11 -28.04 -29.62
N ILE A 8 16.16 -28.89 -30.01
CA ILE A 8 14.74 -28.74 -29.61
C ILE A 8 14.59 -28.87 -28.09
N TYR A 9 15.27 -29.85 -27.50
CA TYR A 9 15.27 -30.06 -26.05
C TYR A 9 15.85 -28.86 -25.29
N ASP A 10 17.02 -28.37 -25.70
CA ASP A 10 17.69 -27.24 -25.07
C ASP A 10 16.81 -25.97 -25.17
N ARG A 11 16.21 -25.70 -26.34
CA ARG A 11 15.28 -24.57 -26.50
C ARG A 11 14.02 -24.68 -25.65
N HIS A 12 13.52 -25.89 -25.44
CA HIS A 12 12.37 -26.12 -24.58
C HIS A 12 12.71 -25.83 -23.11
N LEU A 13 13.88 -26.28 -22.66
CA LEU A 13 14.38 -25.96 -21.32
C LEU A 13 14.59 -24.46 -21.12
N ASP A 14 15.19 -23.79 -22.09
CA ASP A 14 15.38 -22.34 -22.06
C ASP A 14 14.03 -21.60 -21.94
N ALA A 15 13.02 -22.04 -22.69
CA ALA A 15 11.69 -21.45 -22.61
C ALA A 15 11.05 -21.60 -21.22
N ILE A 16 11.20 -22.78 -20.60
CA ILE A 16 10.70 -23.04 -19.24
C ILE A 16 11.45 -22.16 -18.22
N MET A 17 12.77 -22.06 -18.33
CA MET A 17 13.60 -21.26 -17.43
C MET A 17 13.21 -19.78 -17.50
N ILE A 18 13.11 -19.22 -18.71
CA ILE A 18 12.68 -17.83 -18.92
C ILE A 18 11.27 -17.61 -18.34
N GLN A 19 10.34 -18.54 -18.55
CA GLN A 19 8.99 -18.41 -18.02
C GLN A 19 8.99 -18.39 -16.49
N ASN A 20 9.77 -19.26 -15.85
CA ASN A 20 9.88 -19.29 -14.39
C ASN A 20 10.50 -18.01 -13.85
N ASP A 21 11.58 -17.52 -14.47
CA ASP A 21 12.25 -16.29 -14.06
C ASP A 21 11.31 -15.08 -14.16
N VAL A 22 10.52 -14.99 -15.23
CA VAL A 22 9.51 -13.94 -15.41
C VAL A 22 8.44 -14.02 -14.32
N ILE A 23 7.94 -15.22 -14.01
CA ILE A 23 6.91 -15.42 -12.99
C ILE A 23 7.45 -15.06 -11.60
N ASP A 24 8.67 -15.49 -11.27
CA ASP A 24 9.28 -15.24 -9.97
C ASP A 24 9.60 -13.76 -9.77
N THR A 25 10.08 -13.09 -10.83
CA THR A 25 10.28 -11.63 -10.84
C THR A 25 8.95 -10.91 -10.62
N ALA A 26 7.91 -11.26 -11.38
CA ALA A 26 6.60 -10.63 -11.25
C ALA A 26 5.98 -10.84 -9.85
N LYS A 27 6.14 -12.02 -9.24
CA LYS A 27 5.69 -12.28 -7.86
C LYS A 27 6.46 -11.44 -6.85
N LEU A 28 7.77 -11.30 -7.03
CA LEU A 28 8.61 -10.50 -6.15
C LEU A 28 8.23 -9.02 -6.22
N GLU A 29 8.13 -8.47 -7.43
CA GLU A 29 7.72 -7.09 -7.68
C GLU A 29 6.34 -6.81 -7.10
N GLY A 30 5.34 -7.65 -7.43
CA GLY A 30 3.98 -7.50 -6.90
C GLY A 30 3.91 -7.56 -5.38
N ARG A 31 4.76 -8.37 -4.72
CA ARG A 31 4.83 -8.40 -3.24
C ARG A 31 5.48 -7.15 -2.67
N ILE A 32 6.49 -6.60 -3.34
CA ILE A 32 7.17 -5.36 -2.92
C ILE A 32 6.21 -4.19 -3.06
N GLU A 33 5.59 -4.03 -4.23
CA GLU A 33 4.62 -2.96 -4.52
C GLU A 33 3.43 -3.04 -3.58
N GLY A 34 2.75 -4.19 -3.50
CA GLY A 34 1.59 -4.34 -2.63
C GLY A 34 1.89 -4.11 -1.14
N LYS A 35 3.10 -4.46 -0.69
CA LYS A 35 3.53 -4.14 0.68
C LYS A 35 3.80 -2.64 0.86
N ALA A 36 4.41 -1.99 -0.12
CA ALA A 36 4.69 -0.56 -0.06
C ALA A 36 3.39 0.26 -0.06
N GLU A 37 2.47 -0.07 -0.97
CA GLU A 37 1.13 0.54 -1.06
C GLU A 37 0.34 0.32 0.23
N GLY A 38 0.23 -0.92 0.71
CA GLY A 38 -0.51 -1.22 1.94
C GLY A 38 0.05 -0.52 3.18
N ILE A 39 1.38 -0.33 3.28
CA ILE A 39 1.98 0.45 4.37
C ILE A 39 1.65 1.95 4.22
N ALA A 40 1.68 2.48 3.00
CA ALA A 40 1.38 3.89 2.74
C ALA A 40 -0.09 4.20 3.06
N GLU A 41 -1.02 3.39 2.54
CA GLU A 41 -2.45 3.51 2.80
C GLU A 41 -2.76 3.36 4.29
N GLY A 42 -2.29 2.29 4.92
CA GLY A 42 -2.54 2.06 6.35
C GLY A 42 -1.99 3.16 7.26
N LYS A 43 -0.85 3.77 6.91
CA LYS A 43 -0.34 4.94 7.65
C LYS A 43 -1.20 6.18 7.45
N ALA A 44 -1.66 6.44 6.22
CA ALA A 44 -2.50 7.59 5.93
C ALA A 44 -3.87 7.47 6.62
N GLU A 45 -4.51 6.30 6.52
CA GLU A 45 -5.78 6.01 7.18
C GLU A 45 -5.64 6.09 8.70
N GLY A 46 -4.62 5.45 9.28
CA GLY A 46 -4.40 5.47 10.73
C GLY A 46 -4.12 6.87 11.27
N LEU A 47 -3.39 7.70 10.53
CA LEU A 47 -3.18 9.11 10.90
C LEU A 47 -4.49 9.90 10.84
N ALA A 48 -5.28 9.73 9.78
CA ALA A 48 -6.55 10.42 9.62
C ALA A 48 -7.56 10.02 10.70
N GLU A 49 -7.68 8.73 10.99
CA GLU A 49 -8.55 8.23 12.06
C GLU A 49 -8.07 8.72 13.43
N GLY A 50 -6.76 8.65 13.70
CA GLY A 50 -6.17 9.16 14.93
C GLY A 50 -6.45 10.65 15.15
N MET A 51 -6.33 11.48 14.11
CA MET A 51 -6.66 12.91 14.21
C MET A 51 -8.14 13.15 14.48
N ARG A 52 -9.05 12.36 13.88
CA ARG A 52 -10.49 12.44 14.19
C ARG A 52 -10.79 12.07 15.64
N GLN A 53 -10.16 11.01 16.16
CA GLN A 53 -10.33 10.60 17.56
C GLN A 53 -9.82 11.67 18.53
N VAL A 54 -8.67 12.28 18.23
CA VAL A 54 -8.13 13.39 19.03
C VAL A 54 -9.07 14.60 18.98
N ALA A 55 -9.53 15.01 17.80
CA ALA A 55 -10.47 16.12 17.63
C ALA A 55 -11.79 15.90 18.40
N SER A 56 -12.35 14.69 18.34
CA SER A 56 -13.55 14.32 19.11
C SER A 56 -13.33 14.49 20.62
N ARG A 57 -12.21 13.98 21.16
CA ARG A 57 -11.88 14.18 22.58
C ARG A 57 -11.63 15.65 22.96
N MET A 58 -11.02 16.42 22.07
CA MET A 58 -10.83 17.86 22.29
C MET A 58 -12.18 18.58 22.36
N LYS A 59 -13.14 18.22 21.50
CA LYS A 59 -14.50 18.75 21.53
C LYS A 59 -15.22 18.38 22.84
N ASP A 60 -15.11 17.13 23.27
CA ASP A 60 -15.70 16.63 24.53
C ASP A 60 -15.14 17.35 25.77
N THR A 61 -13.88 17.78 25.71
CA THR A 61 -13.23 18.53 26.79
C THR A 61 -13.48 20.04 26.72
N GLY A 62 -14.28 20.50 25.75
CA GLY A 62 -14.70 21.89 25.61
C GLY A 62 -13.70 22.79 24.89
N VAL A 63 -12.73 22.22 24.16
CA VAL A 63 -11.84 23.00 23.29
C VAL A 63 -12.65 23.58 22.13
N ASP A 64 -12.41 24.84 21.79
CA ASP A 64 -13.14 25.50 20.71
C ASP A 64 -12.78 24.94 19.33
N VAL A 65 -13.75 24.98 18.42
CA VAL A 65 -13.64 24.42 17.06
C VAL A 65 -12.47 25.01 16.28
N ALA A 66 -12.21 26.31 16.40
CA ALA A 66 -11.13 26.97 15.67
C ALA A 66 -9.75 26.46 16.11
N THR A 67 -9.56 26.25 17.42
CA THR A 67 -8.35 25.62 17.96
C THR A 67 -8.20 24.18 17.49
N ILE A 68 -9.27 23.39 17.48
CA ILE A 68 -9.24 21.99 17.01
C ILE A 68 -8.84 21.91 15.53
N VAL A 69 -9.44 22.73 14.67
CA VAL A 69 -9.10 22.83 13.24
C VAL A 69 -7.61 23.15 13.08
N LYS A 70 -7.11 24.14 13.83
CA LYS A 70 -5.70 24.55 13.75
C LYS A 70 -4.73 23.47 14.22
N CYS A 71 -5.08 22.70 15.25
CA CYS A 71 -4.21 21.67 15.82
C CYS A 71 -4.23 20.35 15.04
N THR A 72 -5.39 19.96 14.49
CA THR A 72 -5.59 18.66 13.83
C THR A 72 -5.49 18.72 12.31
N GLY A 73 -5.59 19.92 11.72
CA GLY A 73 -5.61 20.13 10.27
C GLY A 73 -6.88 19.64 9.59
N LEU A 74 -7.89 19.20 10.36
CA LEU A 74 -9.20 18.81 9.84
C LEU A 74 -9.99 20.06 9.42
N SER A 75 -10.87 19.91 8.44
CA SER A 75 -11.78 20.99 8.06
C SER A 75 -12.76 21.30 9.19
N GLU A 76 -13.23 22.54 9.25
CA GLU A 76 -14.23 22.96 10.23
C GLU A 76 -15.52 22.13 10.12
N GLU A 77 -15.95 21.81 8.90
CA GLU A 77 -17.08 20.91 8.65
C GLU A 77 -16.91 19.54 9.31
N ILE A 78 -15.72 18.93 9.15
CA ILE A 78 -15.43 17.64 9.80
C ILE A 78 -15.50 17.80 11.31
N VAL A 79 -14.83 18.80 11.89
CA VAL A 79 -14.80 19.00 13.34
C VAL A 79 -16.20 19.26 13.93
N LEU A 80 -17.05 20.00 13.21
CA LEU A 80 -18.44 20.22 13.60
C LEU A 80 -19.26 18.94 13.59
N SER A 81 -18.97 18.03 12.66
CA SER A 81 -19.66 16.74 12.50
C SER A 81 -19.18 15.60 13.42
N LEU A 82 -17.99 15.74 14.04
CA LEU A 82 -17.46 14.79 15.05
C LEU A 82 -18.28 14.80 16.33
#